data_AF-A0A2D5I719-F1
#
_entry.id   AF-A0A2D5I719-F1
#
_cell.length_a   1.000
_cell.length_b   1.000
_cell.length_c   1.000
_cell.angle_alpha   90.00
_cell.angle_beta   90.00
_cell.angle_gamma   90.00
#
_symmetry.space_group_name_H-M   'P 1'
#
loop_
_entity.id
_entity.type
_entity.pdbx_description
1 polymer ?
#
loop_
_entity_poly.entity_id
_entity_poly.type
_entity_poly.pdbx_seq_one_letter_code
_entity_poly.pdbx_strand_id
1 'polypeptide(L)'
;MAITHRGERFSGYNKPKRTPGKNKKFAVLAKEGSTVRLVRFGDPKMTIKKSIPARRKSFRARHKCDQKKSKLTAGYWSCKKW
;
A
#
# COMPACT_ATOMS: atom_id res chain seq x y z
N MET A 1 7.60 -18.81 0.13
CA MET A 1 8.92 -18.37 0.61
C MET A 1 8.82 -16.94 1.14
N ALA A 2 9.30 -16.70 2.36
CA ALA A 2 9.39 -15.35 2.92
C ALA A 2 10.65 -14.65 2.38
N ILE A 3 10.53 -13.36 2.06
CA ILE A 3 11.61 -12.55 1.48
C ILE A 3 12.07 -11.57 2.54
N THR A 4 13.36 -11.61 2.87
CA THR A 4 13.98 -10.61 3.73
C THR A 4 14.56 -9.51 2.84
N HIS A 5 14.12 -8.26 3.07
CA HIS A 5 14.63 -7.10 2.36
C HIS A 5 15.04 -6.03 3.36
N ARG A 6 16.34 -5.72 3.42
CA ARG A 6 16.92 -4.71 4.33
C ARG A 6 16.51 -4.91 5.80
N GLY A 7 16.60 -6.14 6.29
CA GLY A 7 16.22 -6.50 7.66
C GLY A 7 14.72 -6.68 7.92
N GLU A 8 13.86 -6.37 6.94
CA GLU A 8 12.42 -6.61 7.07
C GLU A 8 11.98 -7.88 6.34
N ARG A 9 11.27 -8.76 7.05
CA ARG A 9 10.66 -9.96 6.48
C ARG A 9 9.30 -9.64 5.83
N PHE A 10 9.08 -10.16 4.63
CA PHE A 10 7.84 -10.10 3.86
C PHE A 10 7.40 -11.51 3.49
N SER A 11 6.10 -11.76 3.41
CA SER A 11 5.57 -13.07 2.98
C SER A 11 5.71 -13.32 1.47
N GLY A 12 6.09 -12.29 0.70
CA GLY A 12 6.33 -12.35 -0.73
C GLY A 12 6.27 -10.96 -1.37
N TYR A 13 6.49 -10.88 -2.68
CA TYR A 13 6.32 -9.65 -3.45
C TYR A 13 4.85 -9.26 -3.57
N ASN A 14 4.57 -7.96 -3.63
CA ASN A 14 3.22 -7.40 -3.81
C ASN A 14 2.19 -7.84 -2.74
N LYS A 15 2.68 -8.30 -1.58
CA LYS A 15 1.87 -8.68 -0.42
C LYS A 15 2.06 -7.67 0.72
N PRO A 16 1.14 -6.71 0.90
CA PRO A 16 1.27 -5.72 1.96
C PRO A 16 1.06 -6.34 3.35
N LYS A 17 1.93 -5.98 4.29
CA LYS A 17 1.82 -6.31 5.71
C LYS A 17 1.49 -5.06 6.54
N ARG A 18 0.92 -5.24 7.73
CA ARG A 18 0.79 -4.15 8.71
C ARG A 18 2.14 -3.87 9.36
N THR A 19 2.35 -2.61 9.70
CA THR A 19 3.55 -2.14 10.41
C THR A 19 3.14 -1.36 11.65
N PRO A 20 2.71 -2.04 12.73
CA PRO A 20 2.36 -1.37 13.98
C PRO A 20 3.56 -0.62 14.56
N GLY A 21 3.32 0.54 15.18
CA GLY A 21 4.37 1.37 15.79
C GLY A 21 5.33 2.06 14.82
N LYS A 22 5.07 2.02 13.50
CA LYS A 22 5.89 2.70 12.47
C LYS A 22 5.15 3.91 11.89
N ASN A 23 5.90 4.79 11.21
CA ASN A 23 5.39 6.03 10.58
C ASN A 23 4.31 5.81 9.51
N LYS A 24 4.19 4.59 8.96
CA LYS A 24 3.18 4.23 7.96
C LYS A 24 2.45 2.97 8.39
N LYS A 25 1.18 2.86 8.01
CA LYS A 25 0.28 1.77 8.45
C LYS A 25 0.64 0.42 7.83
N PHE A 26 1.12 0.43 6.60
CA PHE A 26 1.46 -0.75 5.84
C PHE A 26 2.82 -0.61 5.13
N ALA A 27 3.46 -1.75 4.91
CA ALA A 27 4.64 -1.88 4.07
C ALA A 27 4.44 -3.02 3.06
N VAL A 28 4.97 -2.86 1.86
CA VAL A 28 4.94 -3.87 0.80
C VAL A 28 6.25 -3.84 0.02
N LEU A 29 6.78 -5.04 -0.23
CA LEU A 29 7.86 -5.19 -1.19
C LEU A 29 7.23 -5.30 -2.59
N ALA A 30 7.05 -4.17 -3.24
CA ALA A 30 6.43 -4.10 -4.56
C ALA A 30 7.41 -4.61 -5.62
N LYS A 31 6.91 -5.41 -6.57
CA LYS A 31 7.66 -5.89 -7.73
C LYS A 31 6.85 -5.66 -9.00
N GLU A 32 7.47 -5.04 -9.98
CA GLU A 32 6.92 -4.77 -11.31
C GLU A 32 8.03 -5.01 -12.34
N GLY A 33 7.85 -6.04 -13.17
CA GLY A 33 8.93 -6.54 -14.03
C GLY A 33 10.16 -6.97 -13.21
N SER A 34 11.32 -6.43 -13.58
CA SER A 34 12.61 -6.60 -12.89
C SER A 34 12.76 -5.68 -11.67
N THR A 35 11.95 -4.63 -11.55
CA THR A 35 12.12 -3.62 -10.52
C THR A 35 11.43 -4.03 -9.22
N VAL A 36 12.18 -3.97 -8.11
CA VAL A 36 11.69 -4.22 -6.76
C VAL A 36 11.86 -2.97 -5.92
N ARG A 37 10.80 -2.55 -5.23
CA ARG A 37 10.82 -1.37 -4.36
C ARG A 37 10.08 -1.63 -3.06
N LEU A 38 10.69 -1.27 -1.94
CA LEU A 38 10.00 -1.19 -0.66
C LEU A 38 9.12 0.05 -0.63
N VAL A 39 7.81 -0.16 -0.56
CA VAL A 39 6.80 0.90 -0.52
C VAL A 39 6.11 0.88 0.84
N ARG A 40 6.10 2.02 1.53
CA ARG A 40 5.37 2.22 2.78
C ARG A 40 4.20 3.16 2.53
N PHE A 41 3.01 2.82 3.00
CA PHE A 41 1.78 3.55 2.67
C PHE A 41 0.73 3.49 3.79
N GLY A 42 -0.26 4.36 3.68
CA GLY A 42 -1.34 4.51 4.66
C GLY A 42 -0.91 5.26 5.92
N ASP A 43 -1.89 5.89 6.54
CA ASP A 43 -1.71 6.65 7.77
C ASP A 43 -2.00 5.74 8.98
N PRO A 44 -1.06 5.60 9.96
CA PRO A 44 -1.26 4.78 11.14
C PRO A 44 -2.49 5.17 11.98
N LYS A 45 -2.80 6.46 12.06
CA LYS A 45 -3.89 7.04 12.87
C LYS A 45 -5.23 7.03 12.14
N MET A 46 -5.25 6.87 10.82
CA MET A 46 -6.48 6.89 10.03
C MET A 46 -7.08 5.49 9.84
N THR A 47 -8.38 5.34 10.09
CA THR A 47 -9.15 4.13 9.77
C THR A 47 -9.68 4.18 8.35
N ILE A 48 -9.44 3.10 7.59
CA ILE A 48 -9.91 2.96 6.21
C ILE A 48 -11.38 2.56 6.26
N LYS A 49 -12.28 3.50 5.96
CA LYS A 49 -13.73 3.29 5.95
C LYS A 49 -14.23 2.86 4.57
N LYS A 50 -13.55 1.87 3.96
CA LYS A 50 -13.86 1.38 2.60
C LYS A 50 -15.26 0.75 2.47
N SER A 51 -15.84 0.31 3.59
CA SER A 51 -17.20 -0.22 3.66
C SER A 51 -18.27 0.83 3.42
N ILE A 52 -17.93 2.13 3.52
CA ILE A 52 -18.85 3.24 3.26
C ILE A 52 -18.62 3.71 1.81
N PRO A 53 -19.52 3.41 0.85
CA PRO A 53 -19.29 3.66 -0.58
C PRO A 53 -19.02 5.13 -0.90
N ALA A 54 -19.74 6.05 -0.23
CA ALA A 54 -19.53 7.49 -0.40
C ALA A 54 -18.10 7.91 -0.04
N ARG A 55 -17.56 7.45 1.10
CA ARG A 55 -16.18 7.78 1.51
C ARG A 55 -15.14 7.17 0.58
N ARG A 56 -15.40 5.95 0.09
CA ARG A 56 -14.55 5.31 -0.93
C ARG A 56 -14.55 6.11 -2.23
N LYS A 57 -15.71 6.53 -2.74
CA LYS A 57 -15.84 7.36 -3.94
C LYS A 57 -15.08 8.68 -3.77
N SER A 58 -15.30 9.40 -2.67
CA SER A 58 -14.60 10.66 -2.39
C SER A 58 -13.08 10.49 -2.25
N PHE A 59 -12.61 9.41 -1.63
CA PHE A 59 -11.17 9.13 -1.57
C PHE A 59 -10.60 8.88 -2.96
N ARG A 60 -11.26 8.04 -3.76
CA ARG A 60 -10.81 7.69 -5.12
C ARG A 60 -10.74 8.91 -6.04
N ALA A 61 -11.74 9.79 -5.96
CA ALA A 61 -11.77 11.04 -6.73
C ALA A 61 -10.61 11.98 -6.35
N ARG A 62 -10.45 12.28 -5.05
CA ARG A 62 -9.39 13.19 -4.57
C ARG A 62 -7.97 12.68 -4.86
N HIS A 63 -7.78 11.37 -4.83
CA HIS A 63 -6.48 10.75 -5.07
C HIS A 63 -6.27 10.27 -6.50
N LYS A 64 -7.19 10.56 -7.43
CA LYS A 64 -7.12 10.17 -8.85
C LYS A 64 -6.75 8.69 -9.02
N CYS A 65 -7.43 7.82 -8.28
CA CYS A 65 -7.02 6.41 -8.16
C CYS A 65 -6.96 5.66 -9.49
N ASP A 66 -7.76 6.06 -10.48
CA ASP A 66 -7.79 5.43 -11.80
C ASP A 66 -6.52 5.70 -12.63
N GLN A 67 -5.76 6.75 -12.30
CA GLN A 67 -4.47 7.07 -12.93
C GLN A 67 -3.31 6.29 -12.30
N LYS A 68 -3.48 5.77 -11.08
CA LYS A 68 -2.38 5.13 -10.32
C LYS A 68 -2.31 3.65 -10.63
N LYS A 69 -1.57 3.30 -11.68
CA LYS A 69 -1.47 1.90 -12.17
C LYS A 69 -0.21 1.16 -11.70
N SER A 70 0.89 1.87 -11.46
CA SER A 70 2.17 1.23 -11.09
C SER A 70 2.20 0.73 -9.65
N LYS A 71 2.51 -0.56 -9.49
CA LYS A 71 2.67 -1.22 -8.18
C LYS A 71 3.85 -0.67 -7.39
N LEU A 72 4.80 0.01 -8.03
CA LEU A 72 5.98 0.59 -7.39
C LEU A 72 5.66 1.88 -6.62
N THR A 73 4.42 2.37 -6.69
CA THR A 73 4.02 3.64 -6.08
C THR A 73 3.14 3.44 -4.84
N ALA A 74 3.33 4.27 -3.81
CA ALA A 74 2.49 4.26 -2.61
C ALA A 74 1.01 4.60 -2.91
N GLY A 75 0.77 5.36 -3.98
CA GLY A 75 -0.56 5.75 -4.39
C GLY A 75 -1.40 4.58 -4.91
N TYR A 76 -0.82 3.68 -5.71
CA TYR A 76 -1.48 2.44 -6.12
C TYR A 76 -1.95 1.64 -4.91
N TRP A 77 -1.07 1.42 -3.93
CA TRP A 77 -1.40 0.63 -2.74
C TRP A 77 -2.43 1.30 -1.84
N SER A 78 -2.35 2.62 -1.70
CA SER A 78 -3.35 3.40 -0.95
C SER A 78 -4.73 3.27 -1.61
N CYS A 79 -4.80 3.44 -2.92
CA CYS A 79 -6.03 3.29 -3.72
C CYS A 79 -6.56 1.85 -3.80
N LYS A 80 -5.69 0.85 -3.66
CA LYS A 80 -6.10 -0.56 -3.61
C LYS A 80 -6.65 -0.94 -2.23
N LYS A 81 -6.18 -0.27 -1.17
CA LYS A 81 -6.63 -0.53 0.20
C LYS A 81 -7.92 0.22 0.56
N TRP A 82 -8.12 1.41 -0.03
CA TRP A 82 -9.35 2.22 0.04
C TRP A 82 -10.40 1.80 -0.98
#